data_AF-A0A3B7MJ32-F1
#
_entry.id   AF-A0A3B7MJ32-F1
#
_cell.length_a   1.000
_cell.length_b   1.000
_cell.length_c   1.000
_cell.angle_alpha   90.00
_cell.angle_beta   90.00
_cell.angle_gamma   90.00
#
_symmetry.space_group_name_H-M   'P 1'
#
loop_
_entity.id
_entity.type
_entity.pdbx_description
1 polymer ?
#
loop_
_entity_poly.entity_id
_entity_poly.type
_entity_poly.pdbx_seq_one_letter_code
_entity_poly.pdbx_strand_id
1 'polypeptide(L)'
;MNSADSPLPPLTEATLWQILNEELDDATVNQLLWHCLGYRYDAHSQTWQSDRVPPEWQQDYPQPPDFMGSRPAIVKLTRSIPPAHKQLLKEQLGFAGYEIKELNPRRTRRATAVNWLLSYMATQTEATAK
;
A
#
# COMPACT_ATOMS: atom_id res chain seq x y z
N MET A 1 28.12 -5.63 4.16
CA MET A 1 27.41 -4.34 4.14
C MET A 1 26.71 -4.22 2.79
N ASN A 2 25.45 -4.66 2.67
CA ASN A 2 24.63 -4.45 1.47
C ASN A 2 23.35 -3.74 1.90
N SER A 3 23.29 -2.44 1.63
CA SER A 3 22.18 -1.58 2.00
C SER A 3 20.96 -1.88 1.13
N ALA A 4 19.87 -2.27 1.78
CA ALA A 4 18.49 -1.85 1.51
C ALA A 4 17.85 -2.09 0.12
N ASP A 5 18.30 -3.08 -0.65
CA ASP A 5 17.49 -3.67 -1.73
C ASP A 5 16.95 -5.03 -1.24
N SER A 6 15.98 -5.00 -0.32
CA SER A 6 15.09 -6.15 -0.24
C SER A 6 14.32 -6.13 -1.56
N PRO A 7 14.38 -7.17 -2.40
CA PRO A 7 13.68 -7.19 -3.68
C PRO A 7 12.20 -7.16 -3.37
N LEU A 8 11.61 -5.96 -3.35
CA LEU A 8 10.19 -5.80 -3.11
C LEU A 8 9.48 -6.59 -4.20
N PRO A 9 8.52 -7.46 -3.82
CA PRO A 9 7.84 -8.27 -4.81
C PRO A 9 7.19 -7.33 -5.82
N PRO A 10 7.25 -7.65 -7.13
CA PRO A 10 6.65 -6.80 -8.15
C PRO A 10 5.16 -6.65 -7.84
N LEU A 11 4.63 -5.44 -8.04
CA LEU A 11 3.22 -5.16 -7.77
C LEU A 11 2.36 -5.84 -8.85
N THR A 12 1.98 -7.08 -8.57
CA THR A 12 1.23 -7.97 -9.45
C THR A 12 0.04 -8.55 -8.71
N GLU A 13 -0.91 -9.08 -9.46
CA GLU A 13 -2.10 -9.73 -8.91
C GLU A 13 -1.76 -10.82 -7.88
N ALA A 14 -0.72 -11.61 -8.16
CA ALA A 14 -0.22 -12.63 -7.24
C ALA A 14 0.26 -12.03 -5.90
N THR A 15 1.05 -10.96 -5.95
CA THR A 15 1.50 -10.25 -4.74
C THR A 15 0.32 -9.72 -3.95
N LEU A 16 -0.70 -9.16 -4.61
CA LEU A 16 -1.90 -8.65 -3.96
C LEU A 16 -2.66 -9.78 -3.23
N TRP A 17 -2.81 -10.94 -3.86
CA TRP A 17 -3.39 -12.13 -3.22
C TRP A 17 -2.58 -12.60 -2.02
N GLN A 18 -1.25 -12.60 -2.09
CA GLN A 18 -0.40 -12.93 -0.96
C GLN A 18 -0.58 -11.97 0.23
N ILE A 19 -0.83 -10.68 -0.02
CA ILE A 19 -1.15 -9.71 1.03
C ILE A 19 -2.49 -10.08 1.70
N LEU A 20 -3.52 -10.40 0.91
CA LEU A 20 -4.85 -10.78 1.40
C LEU A 20 -4.83 -12.08 2.22
N ASN A 21 -4.08 -13.07 1.75
CA ASN A 21 -3.95 -14.38 2.37
C ASN A 21 -3.01 -14.41 3.59
N GLU A 22 -2.47 -13.26 3.99
CA GLU A 22 -1.48 -13.15 5.07
C GLU A 22 -0.15 -13.89 4.79
N GLU A 23 0.17 -14.17 3.53
CA GLU A 23 1.43 -14.83 3.13
C GLU A 23 2.62 -13.86 3.15
N LEU A 24 2.37 -12.57 2.95
CA LEU A 24 3.41 -11.53 3.04
C LEU A 24 3.46 -10.92 4.44
N ASP A 25 4.67 -10.73 4.97
CA ASP A 25 4.90 -10.05 6.25
C ASP A 25 4.46 -8.60 6.26
N ASP A 26 3.99 -8.13 7.42
CA ASP A 26 3.51 -6.75 7.64
C ASP A 26 4.56 -5.71 7.23
N ALA A 27 5.85 -5.98 7.47
CA ALA A 27 6.96 -5.13 7.06
C ALA A 27 7.07 -5.02 5.53
N THR A 28 6.90 -6.12 4.80
CA THR A 28 6.95 -6.13 3.33
C THR A 28 5.77 -5.37 2.74
N VAL A 29 4.57 -5.55 3.31
CA VAL A 29 3.39 -4.78 2.88
C VAL A 29 3.59 -3.28 3.13
N ASN A 30 4.14 -2.91 4.28
CA ASN A 30 4.48 -1.52 4.59
C ASN A 30 5.47 -0.95 3.59
N GLN A 31 6.56 -1.67 3.28
CA GLN A 31 7.55 -1.21 2.30
C GLN A 31 6.97 -1.04 0.90
N LEU A 32 6.06 -1.93 0.46
CA LEU A 32 5.34 -1.77 -0.81
C LEU A 32 4.50 -0.49 -0.84
N LEU A 33 3.75 -0.23 0.24
CA LEU A 33 2.95 0.97 0.38
C LEU A 33 3.84 2.23 0.38
N TRP A 34 4.93 2.22 1.15
CA TRP A 34 5.90 3.32 1.18
C TRP A 34 6.47 3.59 -0.21
N HIS A 35 6.87 2.53 -0.91
CA HIS A 35 7.45 2.63 -2.24
C HIS A 35 6.44 3.22 -3.25
N CYS A 36 5.18 2.80 -3.20
CA CYS A 36 4.12 3.31 -4.06
C CYS A 36 3.67 4.74 -3.69
N LEU A 37 3.65 5.09 -2.40
CA LEU A 37 3.37 6.45 -1.93
C LEU A 37 4.46 7.43 -2.34
N GLY A 38 5.66 6.94 -2.63
CA GLY A 38 6.81 7.77 -3.02
C GLY A 38 7.85 7.96 -1.92
N TYR A 39 7.67 7.35 -0.74
CA TYR A 39 8.71 7.34 0.28
C TYR A 39 9.92 6.54 -0.23
N ARG A 40 11.11 7.10 -0.06
CA ARG A 40 12.38 6.43 -0.39
C ARG A 40 13.33 6.59 0.77
N TYR A 41 13.93 5.49 1.19
CA TYR A 41 14.97 5.54 2.21
C TYR A 41 16.28 5.94 1.55
N ASP A 42 16.87 7.05 2.01
CA ASP A 42 18.18 7.49 1.56
C ASP A 42 19.24 6.98 2.54
N ALA A 43 19.99 5.96 2.12
CA ALA A 43 21.04 5.36 2.96
C ALA A 43 22.22 6.32 3.20
N HIS A 44 22.43 7.31 2.34
CA HIS A 44 23.52 8.28 2.45
C HIS A 44 23.27 9.29 3.58
N SER A 45 22.06 9.83 3.64
CA SER A 45 21.63 10.79 4.66
C SER A 45 21.02 10.09 5.88
N GLN A 46 20.76 8.78 5.78
CA GLN A 46 20.03 7.97 6.75
C GLN A 46 18.63 8.52 7.06
N THR A 47 18.02 9.20 6.10
CA THR A 47 16.70 9.84 6.23
C THR A 47 15.70 9.27 5.24
N TRP A 48 14.42 9.37 5.58
CA TRP A 48 13.33 9.07 4.66
C TRP A 48 13.03 10.29 3.80
N GLN A 49 13.13 10.12 2.49
CA GLN A 49 12.76 11.11 1.51
C GLN A 49 11.28 10.99 1.19
N SER A 50 10.56 12.10 1.30
CA SER A 50 9.13 12.23 1.02
C SER A 50 8.85 13.20 -0.14
N ASP A 51 9.86 13.51 -0.95
CA ASP A 51 9.77 14.45 -2.08
C ASP A 51 8.71 14.06 -3.12
N ARG A 52 8.51 12.75 -3.32
CA ARG A 52 7.48 12.19 -4.23
C ARG A 52 6.15 11.90 -3.53
N VAL A 53 6.08 12.10 -2.22
CA VAL A 53 4.89 11.83 -1.43
C VAL A 53 3.94 13.02 -1.54
N PRO A 54 2.62 12.79 -1.67
CA PRO A 54 1.66 13.89 -1.69
C PRO A 54 1.81 14.81 -0.46
N PRO A 55 1.64 16.13 -0.61
CA PRO A 55 1.85 17.08 0.49
C PRO A 55 0.93 16.79 1.69
N GLU A 56 -0.30 16.32 1.44
CA GLU A 56 -1.24 15.90 2.49
C GLU A 56 -0.70 14.75 3.36
N TRP A 57 0.13 13.88 2.79
CA TRP A 57 0.77 12.77 3.47
C TRP A 57 2.07 13.22 4.12
N GLN A 58 2.88 14.01 3.42
CA GLN A 58 4.13 14.55 3.95
C GLN A 58 3.93 15.42 5.21
N GLN A 59 2.84 16.21 5.27
CA GLN A 59 2.54 17.07 6.42
C GLN A 59 2.10 16.27 7.66
N ASP A 60 1.25 15.26 7.50
CA ASP A 60 0.81 14.39 8.60
C ASP A 60 1.91 13.39 9.00
N TYR A 61 2.64 12.88 8.01
CA TYR A 61 3.58 11.78 8.11
C TYR A 61 4.89 12.14 7.37
N PRO A 62 5.76 12.95 7.99
CA PRO A 62 7.08 13.25 7.44
C PRO A 62 7.95 11.99 7.32
N GLN A 63 7.69 10.99 8.16
CA GLN A 63 8.29 9.66 8.11
C GLN A 63 7.22 8.62 7.74
N PRO A 64 7.58 7.54 7.04
CA PRO A 64 6.62 6.53 6.62
C PRO A 64 5.96 5.85 7.83
N PRO A 65 4.63 5.86 7.93
CA PRO A 65 3.93 5.25 9.05
C PRO A 65 3.79 3.73 8.86
N ASP A 66 3.58 3.02 9.97
CA ASP A 66 3.23 1.60 9.94
C ASP A 66 1.73 1.42 9.64
N PHE A 67 1.37 0.93 8.46
CA PHE A 67 -0.03 0.75 8.06
C PHE A 67 -0.70 -0.46 8.72
N MET A 68 0.07 -1.47 9.08
CA MET A 68 -0.43 -2.71 9.66
C MET A 68 -0.67 -2.57 11.17
N GLY A 69 0.17 -1.80 11.86
CA GLY A 69 0.10 -1.49 13.28
C GLY A 69 -0.67 -0.21 13.59
N SER A 70 -0.69 0.78 12.69
CA SER A 70 -1.32 2.10 12.94
C SER A 70 -2.68 2.25 12.27
N ARG A 71 -3.72 2.28 13.09
CA ARG A 71 -5.09 2.61 12.66
C ARG A 71 -5.23 3.98 11.96
N PRO A 72 -4.65 5.10 12.45
CA PRO A 72 -4.83 6.39 11.77
C PRO A 72 -4.20 6.39 10.37
N ALA A 73 -3.06 5.71 10.18
CA ALA A 73 -2.41 5.59 8.88
C ALA A 73 -3.29 4.82 7.87
N ILE A 74 -3.86 3.68 8.27
CA ILE A 74 -4.71 2.90 7.37
C ILE A 74 -6.01 3.63 7.00
N VAL A 75 -6.58 4.39 7.95
CA VAL A 75 -7.79 5.19 7.71
C VAL A 75 -7.50 6.31 6.71
N LYS A 76 -6.35 6.99 6.83
CA LYS A 76 -5.92 7.99 5.85
C LYS A 76 -5.72 7.34 4.48
N LEU A 77 -5.12 6.14 4.44
CA LEU A 77 -4.96 5.36 3.20
C LEU A 77 -6.30 5.09 2.51
N THR A 78 -7.30 4.61 3.27
CA THR A 78 -8.66 4.39 2.74
C THR A 78 -9.27 5.67 2.17
N ARG A 79 -9.05 6.82 2.83
CA ARG A 79 -9.59 8.12 2.41
C ARG A 79 -8.92 8.65 1.14
N SER A 80 -7.66 8.32 0.91
CA SER A 80 -6.94 8.66 -0.32
C SER A 80 -7.38 7.84 -1.53
N ILE A 81 -8.16 6.76 -1.37
CA ILE A 81 -8.70 5.98 -2.48
C ILE A 81 -9.92 6.71 -3.08
N PRO A 82 -9.88 7.10 -4.37
CA PRO A 82 -11.02 7.74 -5.02
C PRO A 82 -12.22 6.76 -5.08
N PRO A 83 -13.46 7.28 -5.05
CA PRO A 83 -14.66 6.44 -5.00
C PRO A 83 -14.79 5.49 -6.19
N ALA A 84 -14.33 5.91 -7.38
CA ALA A 84 -14.27 5.06 -8.57
C ALA A 84 -13.39 3.82 -8.37
N HIS A 85 -12.32 3.94 -7.60
CA HIS A 85 -11.34 2.87 -7.41
C HIS A 85 -11.68 1.93 -6.25
N LYS A 86 -12.72 2.24 -5.47
CA LYS A 86 -13.13 1.40 -4.33
C LYS A 86 -13.67 0.03 -4.75
N GLN A 87 -14.10 -0.12 -6.00
CA GLN A 87 -14.59 -1.38 -6.55
C GLN A 87 -13.50 -2.18 -7.29
N LEU A 88 -12.29 -1.63 -7.48
CA LEU A 88 -11.20 -2.33 -8.17
C LEU A 88 -10.82 -3.64 -7.50
N LEU A 89 -10.94 -3.74 -6.17
CA LEU A 89 -10.70 -5.00 -5.46
C LEU A 89 -11.59 -6.13 -5.99
N LYS A 90 -12.83 -5.83 -6.37
CA LYS A 90 -13.75 -6.80 -6.95
C LYS A 90 -13.57 -6.91 -8.46
N GLU A 91 -13.36 -5.80 -9.15
CA GLU A 91 -13.29 -5.77 -10.62
C GLU A 91 -11.98 -6.36 -11.17
N GLN A 92 -10.86 -6.10 -10.51
CA GLN A 92 -9.53 -6.60 -10.92
C GLN A 92 -9.23 -7.97 -10.29
N LEU A 93 -9.36 -8.10 -8.96
CA LEU A 93 -9.00 -9.35 -8.27
C LEU A 93 -10.14 -10.37 -8.17
N GLY A 94 -11.39 -9.99 -8.49
CA GLY A 94 -12.55 -10.83 -8.20
C GLY A 94 -12.83 -11.01 -6.70
N PHE A 95 -12.18 -10.23 -5.83
CA PHE A 95 -12.27 -10.40 -4.38
C PHE A 95 -13.57 -9.77 -3.86
N ALA A 96 -14.52 -10.62 -3.48
CA ALA A 96 -15.83 -10.19 -2.97
C ALA A 96 -15.81 -9.74 -1.50
N GLY A 97 -14.72 -9.98 -0.78
CA GLY A 97 -14.60 -9.75 0.66
C GLY A 97 -14.18 -11.01 1.41
N TYR A 98 -13.79 -10.84 2.68
CA TYR A 98 -13.58 -11.98 3.58
C TYR A 98 -14.92 -12.51 4.08
N GLU A 99 -14.99 -13.83 4.31
CA GLU A 99 -16.11 -14.42 5.03
C GLU A 99 -16.17 -13.85 6.46
N ILE A 100 -17.38 -13.76 7.03
CA ILE A 100 -17.59 -13.22 8.40
C ILE A 100 -16.71 -13.93 9.43
N LYS A 101 -16.50 -15.24 9.27
CA LYS A 101 -15.66 -16.07 10.14
C LYS A 101 -14.16 -15.73 10.06
N GLU A 102 -13.72 -15.14 8.95
CA GLU A 102 -12.33 -14.74 8.70
C GLU A 102 -12.11 -13.23 8.82
N LEU A 103 -13.19 -12.46 9.04
CA LEU A 103 -13.11 -11.01 9.15
C LEU A 103 -12.40 -10.62 10.45
N ASN A 104 -11.11 -10.32 10.35
CA ASN A 104 -10.30 -9.86 11.45
C ASN A 104 -9.70 -8.46 11.13
N PRO A 105 -9.35 -7.65 12.14
CA PRO A 105 -8.87 -6.29 11.91
C PRO A 105 -7.57 -6.24 11.10
N ARG A 106 -6.75 -7.30 11.11
CA ARG A 106 -5.51 -7.38 10.35
C ARG A 106 -5.78 -7.60 8.85
N ARG A 107 -6.68 -8.51 8.51
CA ARG A 107 -7.19 -8.77 7.15
C ARG A 107 -7.90 -7.57 6.57
N THR A 108 -8.70 -6.86 7.36
CA THR A 108 -9.33 -5.61 6.91
C THR A 108 -8.31 -4.53 6.56
N ARG A 109 -7.22 -4.41 7.33
CA ARG A 109 -6.10 -3.49 7.02
C ARG A 109 -5.38 -3.92 5.74
N ARG A 110 -5.11 -5.22 5.57
CA ARG A 110 -4.51 -5.78 4.36
C ARG A 110 -5.36 -5.58 3.11
N ALA A 111 -6.67 -5.82 3.19
CA ALA A 111 -7.58 -5.54 2.08
C ALA A 111 -7.62 -4.04 1.73
N THR A 112 -7.58 -3.16 2.75
CA THR A 112 -7.45 -1.72 2.51
C THR A 112 -6.15 -1.39 1.77
N ALA A 113 -5.02 -1.97 2.19
CA ALA A 113 -3.74 -1.77 1.54
C ALA A 113 -3.77 -2.24 0.08
N VAL A 114 -4.31 -3.43 -0.18
CA VAL A 114 -4.45 -3.99 -1.53
C VAL A 114 -5.35 -3.12 -2.40
N ASN A 115 -6.47 -2.63 -1.87
CA ASN A 115 -7.38 -1.75 -2.60
C ASN A 115 -6.69 -0.43 -2.99
N TRP A 116 -5.87 0.12 -2.09
CA TRP A 116 -5.09 1.31 -2.39
C TRP A 116 -4.00 1.05 -3.42
N LEU A 117 -3.31 -0.09 -3.34
CA LEU A 117 -2.30 -0.50 -4.32
C LEU A 117 -2.90 -0.67 -5.72
N LEU A 118 -4.08 -1.29 -5.83
CA LEU A 118 -4.82 -1.38 -7.09
C LEU A 118 -5.18 -0.01 -7.65
N SER A 119 -5.67 0.89 -6.79
CA SER A 119 -5.95 2.27 -7.16
C SER A 119 -4.70 2.97 -7.71
N TYR A 120 -3.55 2.77 -7.07
CA TYR A 120 -2.28 3.34 -7.53
C TYR A 120 -1.87 2.80 -8.91
N MET A 121 -2.00 1.48 -9.13
CA MET A 121 -1.74 0.88 -10.45
C MET A 121 -2.66 1.41 -11.54
N ALA A 122 -3.95 1.57 -11.23
CA ALA A 122 -4.94 2.12 -12.15
C ALA A 122 -4.55 3.57 -12.52
N THR A 123 -4.28 4.42 -11.53
CA THR A 123 -3.87 5.81 -11.76
C THR A 123 -2.57 5.93 -12.56
N GLN A 124 -1.59 5.05 -12.32
CA GLN A 124 -0.35 5.01 -13.10
C GLN A 124 -0.62 4.60 -14.56
N THR A 125 -1.50 3.62 -14.78
CA THR A 125 -1.88 3.17 -16.12
C THR A 125 -2.61 4.28 -16.89
N GLU A 126 -3.54 4.98 -16.23
CA GLU A 126 -4.25 6.14 -16.79
C GLU A 126 -3.31 7.31 -17.12
N ALA A 127 -2.31 7.56 -16.26
CA ALA A 127 -1.31 8.60 -16.48
C ALA A 127 -0.36 8.28 -17.64
N THR A 128 -0.09 7.00 -17.91
CA THR A 128 0.79 6.56 -19.00
C THR A 128 0.05 6.49 -20.34
N ALA A 129 -1.28 6.33 -20.31
CA ALA A 129 -2.12 6.24 -21.49
C ALA A 129 -2.58 7.61 -22.05
N LYS A 130 -2.13 8.72 -21.45
CA LYS A 130 -2.52 10.09 -21.79
C LYS A 130 -1.33 10.89 -22.29
#